data_AF-A0AAN6ZTQ1-F1
#
_entry.id   AF-A0AAN6ZTQ1-F1
#
_cell.length_a   1.000
_cell.length_b   1.000
_cell.length_c   1.000
_cell.angle_alpha   90.00
_cell.angle_beta   90.00
_cell.angle_gamma   90.00
#
_symmetry.space_group_name_H-M   'P 1'
#
loop_
_entity.id
_entity.type
_entity.pdbx_description
1 polymer ?
#
loop_
_entity_poly.entity_id
_entity_poly.type
_entity_poly.pdbx_seq_one_letter_code
_entity_poly.pdbx_strand_id
1 'polypeptide(L)'
;MELTSPLTTLASISTPESYYTAHNSPSDAADETTLSSPVEDHPPEEPGYRDAAQLPHELRSNCHILLEEQLYTAAIHILSGLLSDGTTNPSLLRHRQQKKPKPALIPPPSQIALLTTLIIHPSFTSRPSETSNLHAASHALAYLRSLLSTTGAVNANFRAAFDFTSTASSRAANGRTTSRHTSSSSSDDDDDDSSSSDALTGTFARSQLVFGGRAADFWAVLGWAFRCAAEYPHRWRYWRGWLGFVVGVLEADFDERLARDQLMGRGVGRGKSARPYPMLGGSLVVG
;
A
#
# COMPACT_ATOMS: atom_id res chain seq x y z
N MET A 1 47.92 57.45 10.90
CA MET A 1 47.69 57.54 9.44
C MET A 1 46.20 57.33 9.23
N GLU A 2 45.52 58.37 8.78
CA GLU A 2 44.11 58.32 8.35
C GLU A 2 43.93 57.42 7.13
N LEU A 3 42.79 56.73 7.01
CA LEU A 3 41.73 57.00 6.02
C LEU A 3 40.68 55.85 5.94
N THR A 4 39.41 56.24 6.15
CA THR A 4 38.16 55.81 5.46
C THR A 4 37.55 54.39 5.58
N SER A 5 36.31 54.35 6.08
CA SER A 5 35.23 53.34 5.83
C SER A 5 34.44 53.70 4.54
N PRO A 6 33.20 53.19 4.23
CA PRO A 6 32.55 51.86 4.26
C PRO A 6 31.81 51.51 2.91
N LEU A 7 31.15 50.34 2.77
CA LEU A 7 29.91 50.03 1.97
C LEU A 7 29.75 48.50 1.80
N THR A 8 28.85 47.80 2.51
CA THR A 8 27.41 47.52 2.24
C THR A 8 27.07 47.07 0.82
N THR A 9 26.70 45.79 0.65
CA THR A 9 25.77 45.35 -0.41
C THR A 9 24.84 44.25 0.12
N LEU A 10 23.62 44.65 0.46
CA LEU A 10 22.43 43.80 0.52
C LEU A 10 21.80 43.77 -0.88
N ALA A 11 21.47 42.58 -1.37
CA ALA A 11 20.48 42.38 -2.44
C ALA A 11 19.70 41.11 -2.06
N SER A 12 18.54 41.23 -1.40
CA SER A 12 17.22 41.61 -1.92
C SER A 12 16.64 40.60 -2.92
N ILE A 13 15.90 39.66 -2.32
CA ILE A 13 14.57 39.15 -2.71
C ILE A 13 14.00 39.78 -4.00
N SER A 14 13.66 38.95 -4.99
CA SER A 14 12.70 39.33 -6.04
C SER A 14 12.04 38.11 -6.71
N THR A 15 10.75 37.96 -6.47
CA THR A 15 9.68 37.58 -7.44
C THR A 15 8.54 38.58 -7.15
N PRO A 16 7.70 39.04 -8.11
CA PRO A 16 6.90 38.21 -9.02
C PRO A 16 6.60 38.82 -10.43
N GLU A 17 5.89 38.04 -11.26
CA GLU A 17 5.00 38.44 -12.37
C GLU A 17 5.45 39.51 -13.39
N SER A 18 5.71 39.06 -14.63
CA SER A 18 5.24 39.80 -15.82
C SER A 18 4.84 38.84 -16.94
N TYR A 19 3.54 38.53 -17.03
CA TYR A 19 2.96 38.05 -18.27
C TYR A 19 2.84 39.24 -19.23
N TYR A 20 3.61 39.23 -20.33
CA TYR A 20 3.39 40.17 -21.42
C TYR A 20 3.40 39.41 -22.74
N THR A 21 2.21 39.19 -23.29
CA THR A 21 1.95 38.75 -24.66
C THR A 21 2.31 39.86 -25.64
N ALA A 22 3.23 39.59 -26.57
CA ALA A 22 3.46 40.44 -27.74
C ALA A 22 3.02 39.71 -29.02
N HIS A 23 1.93 40.23 -29.60
CA HIS A 23 1.44 40.00 -30.95
C HIS A 23 2.35 40.63 -32.03
N ASN A 24 2.45 39.96 -33.20
CA ASN A 24 2.83 40.45 -34.55
C ASN A 24 4.22 41.10 -34.73
N SER A 25 5.10 40.85 -35.71
CA SER A 25 5.31 40.03 -36.94
C SER A 25 6.79 40.38 -37.39
N PRO A 26 7.41 39.95 -38.52
CA PRO A 26 6.98 39.10 -39.64
C PRO A 26 7.99 37.99 -40.07
N SER A 27 7.50 37.20 -41.04
CA SER A 27 8.14 36.25 -41.94
C SER A 27 9.52 36.68 -42.48
N ASP A 28 10.54 35.84 -42.31
CA ASP A 28 11.34 35.19 -43.38
C ASP A 28 12.70 34.74 -42.81
N ALA A 29 12.81 33.47 -42.43
CA ALA A 29 14.08 32.76 -42.26
C ALA A 29 13.75 31.26 -42.23
N ALA A 30 13.92 30.63 -43.39
CA ALA A 30 13.96 29.19 -43.51
C ALA A 30 15.13 28.64 -42.69
N ASP A 31 14.92 27.41 -42.22
CA ASP A 31 15.97 26.43 -41.94
C ASP A 31 16.66 26.50 -40.58
N GLU A 32 15.98 26.03 -39.52
CA GLU A 32 16.62 25.16 -38.52
C GLU A 32 15.62 24.11 -38.00
N THR A 33 15.81 22.90 -38.53
CA THR A 33 15.47 21.57 -38.02
C THR A 33 14.64 21.50 -36.72
N THR A 34 13.37 21.14 -36.89
CA THR A 34 12.46 20.72 -35.82
C THR A 34 13.00 19.46 -35.11
N LEU A 35 13.69 19.63 -33.98
CA LEU A 35 13.88 18.56 -33.00
C LEU A 35 12.60 18.41 -32.17
N SER A 36 11.53 17.95 -32.82
CA SER A 36 10.39 17.38 -32.11
C SER A 36 10.75 15.95 -31.77
N SER A 37 11.27 15.74 -30.55
CA SER A 37 11.34 14.38 -30.00
C SER A 37 9.92 13.82 -30.01
N PRO A 38 9.67 12.63 -30.59
CA PRO A 38 8.42 11.95 -30.34
C PRO A 38 8.35 11.73 -28.83
N VAL A 39 7.26 12.16 -28.19
CA VAL A 39 6.78 11.46 -27.01
C VAL A 39 6.41 10.09 -27.55
N GLU A 40 7.37 9.17 -27.52
CA GLU A 40 7.05 7.76 -27.59
C GLU A 40 6.15 7.50 -26.39
N ASP A 41 4.86 7.35 -26.69
CA ASP A 41 3.84 6.80 -25.82
C ASP A 41 4.24 5.34 -25.58
N HIS A 42 5.33 5.14 -24.84
CA HIS A 42 5.74 3.84 -24.38
C HIS A 42 4.57 3.34 -23.54
N PRO A 43 3.89 2.24 -23.94
CA PRO A 43 2.90 1.64 -23.06
C PRO A 43 3.62 1.41 -21.72
N PRO A 44 2.98 1.72 -20.58
CA PRO A 44 3.61 1.53 -19.28
C PRO A 44 4.16 0.11 -19.26
N GLU A 45 5.50 -0.01 -19.26
CA GLU A 45 6.13 -1.32 -19.16
C GLU A 45 5.56 -1.92 -17.88
N GLU A 46 4.82 -3.03 -18.03
CA GLU A 46 4.19 -3.65 -16.88
C GLU A 46 5.29 -3.86 -15.84
N PRO A 47 5.12 -3.34 -14.61
CA PRO A 47 6.05 -3.64 -13.55
C PRO A 47 6.15 -5.15 -13.50
N GLY A 48 7.35 -5.70 -13.57
CA GLY A 48 7.60 -7.14 -13.56
C GLY A 48 7.26 -7.77 -12.22
N TYR A 49 6.00 -7.66 -11.80
CA TYR A 49 5.46 -8.19 -10.56
C TYR A 49 5.44 -9.70 -10.62
N ARG A 50 5.76 -10.32 -9.49
CA ARG A 50 5.67 -11.76 -9.31
C ARG A 50 4.25 -12.15 -8.92
N ASP A 51 3.81 -13.28 -9.46
CA ASP A 51 2.60 -13.96 -8.99
C ASP A 51 2.71 -14.20 -7.47
N ALA A 52 1.60 -14.05 -6.77
CA ALA A 52 1.52 -14.30 -5.33
C ALA A 52 0.91 -15.67 -5.03
N ALA A 53 1.44 -16.33 -4.00
CA ALA A 53 0.90 -17.55 -3.43
C ALA A 53 0.76 -17.40 -1.91
N GLN A 54 -0.23 -18.07 -1.34
CA GLN A 54 -0.43 -18.07 0.11
C GLN A 54 0.67 -18.86 0.82
N LEU A 55 0.97 -18.47 2.06
CA LEU A 55 1.89 -19.21 2.93
C LEU A 55 1.38 -20.64 3.18
N PRO A 56 2.27 -21.65 3.16
CA PRO A 56 1.96 -22.99 3.66
C PRO A 56 1.39 -22.94 5.08
N HIS A 57 0.50 -23.87 5.42
CA HIS A 57 -0.27 -23.86 6.66
C HIS A 57 0.62 -23.74 7.92
N GLU A 58 1.69 -24.52 8.00
CA GLU A 58 2.60 -24.54 9.16
C GLU A 58 3.30 -23.19 9.34
N LEU A 59 3.70 -22.58 8.24
CA LEU A 59 4.43 -21.32 8.24
C LEU A 59 3.51 -20.14 8.54
N ARG A 60 2.29 -20.18 7.99
CA ARG A 60 1.20 -19.25 8.31
C ARG A 60 0.88 -19.30 9.80
N SER A 61 0.70 -20.50 10.36
CA SER A 61 0.43 -20.71 11.79
C SER A 61 1.57 -20.21 12.67
N ASN A 62 2.83 -20.51 12.30
CA ASN A 62 3.99 -20.01 13.04
C ASN A 62 4.07 -18.46 13.02
N CYS A 63 3.89 -17.83 11.85
CA CYS A 63 3.83 -16.37 11.75
C CYS A 63 2.68 -15.79 12.56
N HIS A 64 1.51 -16.44 12.54
CA HIS A 64 0.35 -16.05 13.34
C HIS A 64 0.67 -16.07 14.84
N ILE A 65 1.22 -17.17 15.37
CA ILE A 65 1.61 -17.30 16.78
C ILE A 65 2.62 -16.23 17.18
N LEU A 66 3.66 -15.99 16.36
CA LEU A 66 4.66 -14.96 16.66
C LEU A 66 4.05 -13.55 16.72
N LEU A 67 3.10 -13.24 15.84
CA LEU A 67 2.41 -11.95 15.85
C LEU A 67 1.47 -11.80 17.04
N GLU A 68 0.82 -12.89 17.46
CA GLU A 68 -0.02 -12.96 18.66
C GLU A 68 0.77 -12.76 19.96
N GLU A 69 1.91 -13.43 20.07
CA GLU A 69 2.85 -13.33 21.21
C GLU A 69 3.69 -12.04 21.18
N GLN A 70 3.36 -11.09 20.30
CA GLN A 70 4.05 -9.80 20.17
C GLN A 70 5.54 -9.89 19.78
N LEU A 71 5.97 -11.02 19.22
CA LEU A 71 7.30 -11.26 18.67
C LEU A 71 7.39 -10.75 17.22
N TYR A 72 7.02 -9.49 17.02
CA TYR A 72 6.83 -8.90 15.69
C TYR A 72 8.10 -8.92 14.84
N THR A 73 9.25 -8.61 15.43
CA THR A 73 10.54 -8.59 14.71
C THR A 73 10.88 -9.95 14.13
N ALA A 74 10.71 -11.02 14.91
CA ALA A 74 10.93 -12.40 14.46
C ALA A 74 9.98 -12.77 13.32
N ALA A 75 8.68 -12.46 13.46
CA ALA A 75 7.70 -12.70 12.41
C ALA A 75 8.06 -11.97 11.10
N ILE A 76 8.42 -10.68 11.19
CA ILE A 76 8.78 -9.87 10.01
C ILE A 76 10.05 -10.40 9.34
N HIS A 77 11.03 -10.87 10.10
CA HIS A 77 12.25 -11.46 9.54
C HIS A 77 11.96 -12.74 8.74
N ILE A 78 11.10 -13.61 9.27
CA ILE A 78 10.66 -14.82 8.55
C ILE A 78 9.97 -14.40 7.23
N LEU A 79 8.99 -13.49 7.30
CA LEU A 79 8.28 -13.02 6.11
C LEU A 79 9.22 -12.37 5.07
N SER A 80 10.20 -11.59 5.52
CA SER A 80 11.19 -10.95 4.65
C SER A 80 12.11 -11.98 3.98
N GLY A 81 12.52 -13.02 4.71
CA GLY A 81 13.30 -14.13 4.17
C GLY A 81 12.55 -14.89 3.08
N LEU A 82 11.26 -15.16 3.30
CA LEU A 82 10.39 -15.86 2.33
C LEU A 82 10.16 -15.06 1.05
N LEU A 83 9.99 -13.74 1.19
CA LEU A 83 9.86 -12.86 0.04
C LEU A 83 11.13 -12.87 -0.82
N SER A 84 12.30 -12.88 -0.15
CA SER A 84 13.63 -12.89 -0.77
C SER A 84 14.01 -14.25 -1.39
N ASP A 85 13.55 -15.38 -0.85
CA ASP A 85 13.91 -16.74 -1.33
C ASP A 85 13.51 -17.01 -2.80
N GLY A 86 12.58 -16.23 -3.34
CA GLY A 86 12.18 -16.33 -4.74
C GLY A 86 12.74 -15.25 -5.67
N THR A 87 13.62 -14.36 -5.20
CA THR A 87 14.24 -13.33 -6.06
C THR A 87 15.41 -13.92 -6.85
N THR A 88 15.12 -14.77 -7.83
CA THR A 88 16.15 -15.15 -8.81
C THR A 88 16.35 -14.00 -9.78
N ASN A 89 17.56 -13.45 -9.85
CA ASN A 89 17.91 -12.35 -10.76
C ASN A 89 17.42 -12.66 -12.20
N PRO A 90 16.66 -11.77 -12.84
CA PRO A 90 16.18 -11.94 -14.22
C PRO A 90 17.34 -12.23 -15.20
N SER A 91 18.52 -11.68 -14.93
CA SER A 91 19.76 -11.88 -15.69
C SER A 91 20.24 -13.34 -15.69
N LEU A 92 19.94 -14.12 -14.65
CA LEU A 92 20.29 -15.54 -14.56
C LEU A 92 19.22 -16.47 -15.18
N LEU A 93 17.99 -15.98 -15.35
CA LEU A 93 16.93 -16.70 -16.05
C LEU A 93 17.10 -16.68 -17.57
N ARG A 94 17.92 -15.76 -18.11
CA ARG A 94 18.24 -15.70 -19.55
C ARG A 94 18.96 -16.95 -20.06
N HIS A 95 19.70 -17.65 -19.18
CA HIS A 95 20.43 -18.88 -19.52
C HIS A 95 19.70 -20.18 -19.14
N ARG A 96 18.70 -20.10 -18.25
CA ARG A 96 17.95 -21.24 -17.74
C ARG A 96 16.55 -21.22 -18.36
N GLN A 97 16.43 -21.79 -19.57
CA GLN A 97 15.20 -22.04 -20.33
C GLN A 97 13.90 -21.76 -19.55
N GLN A 98 13.25 -20.64 -19.85
CA GLN A 98 11.80 -20.40 -19.74
C GLN A 98 11.08 -20.90 -18.47
N LYS A 99 11.73 -20.98 -17.30
CA LYS A 99 11.03 -21.35 -16.07
C LYS A 99 10.43 -20.08 -15.49
N LYS A 100 9.10 -19.98 -15.48
CA LYS A 100 8.37 -18.89 -14.81
C LYS A 100 8.95 -18.65 -13.41
N PRO A 101 9.09 -17.39 -12.96
CA PRO A 101 9.62 -17.10 -11.63
C PRO A 101 8.75 -17.79 -10.56
N LYS A 102 9.38 -18.28 -9.48
CA LYS A 102 8.67 -18.87 -8.34
C LYS A 102 7.69 -17.81 -7.79
N PRO A 103 6.44 -18.15 -7.47
CA PRO A 103 5.51 -17.19 -6.87
C PRO A 103 6.04 -16.69 -5.52
N ALA A 104 5.74 -15.44 -5.18
CA ALA A 104 6.08 -14.86 -3.89
C ALA A 104 5.09 -15.34 -2.83
N LEU A 105 5.60 -15.81 -1.69
CA LEU A 105 4.76 -16.20 -0.56
C LEU A 105 4.32 -14.96 0.20
N ILE A 106 3.01 -14.71 0.23
CA ILE A 106 2.43 -13.52 0.87
C ILE A 106 1.71 -13.88 2.18
N PRO A 107 1.79 -13.02 3.20
CA PRO A 107 1.04 -13.20 4.44
C PRO A 107 -0.45 -12.93 4.27
N PRO A 108 -1.30 -13.47 5.15
CA PRO A 108 -2.72 -13.13 5.19
C PRO A 108 -2.97 -11.62 5.32
N PRO A 109 -4.08 -11.10 4.77
CA PRO A 109 -4.40 -9.67 4.81
C PRO A 109 -4.45 -9.07 6.22
N SER A 110 -4.90 -9.85 7.22
CA SER A 110 -4.92 -9.46 8.63
C SER A 110 -3.52 -9.13 9.18
N GLN A 111 -2.51 -9.90 8.78
CA GLN A 111 -1.12 -9.69 9.15
C GLN A 111 -0.56 -8.45 8.45
N ILE A 112 -0.89 -8.22 7.17
CA ILE A 112 -0.53 -6.99 6.44
C ILE A 112 -1.13 -5.76 7.14
N ALA A 113 -2.40 -5.83 7.55
CA ALA A 113 -3.08 -4.75 8.27
C ALA A 113 -2.41 -4.44 9.62
N LEU A 114 -1.99 -5.49 10.35
CA LEU A 114 -1.23 -5.37 11.58
C LEU A 114 0.10 -4.69 11.35
N LEU A 115 0.93 -5.20 10.42
CA LEU A 115 2.23 -4.63 10.12
C LEU A 115 2.11 -3.15 9.71
N THR A 116 1.09 -2.82 8.93
CA THR A 116 0.80 -1.43 8.53
C THR A 116 0.43 -0.55 9.73
N THR A 117 -0.28 -1.10 10.72
CA THR A 117 -0.63 -0.40 11.96
C THR A 117 0.60 -0.14 12.84
N LEU A 118 1.54 -1.10 12.93
CA LEU A 118 2.75 -0.97 13.77
C LEU A 118 3.58 0.28 13.41
N ILE A 119 3.59 0.67 12.13
CA ILE A 119 4.37 1.81 11.62
C ILE A 119 3.97 3.13 12.29
N ILE A 120 2.72 3.28 12.74
CA ILE A 120 2.17 4.53 13.30
C ILE A 120 1.67 4.38 14.73
N HIS A 121 1.54 3.17 15.24
CA HIS A 121 1.00 2.95 16.58
C HIS A 121 1.95 3.50 17.66
N PRO A 122 1.45 4.28 18.65
CA PRO A 122 2.31 4.92 19.66
C PRO A 122 3.22 3.95 20.42
N SER A 123 2.75 2.75 20.77
CA SER A 123 3.54 1.72 21.47
C SER A 123 4.75 1.20 20.67
N PHE A 124 4.84 1.50 19.38
CA PHE A 124 5.94 1.10 18.50
C PHE A 124 6.73 2.27 17.94
N THR A 125 6.32 3.51 18.25
CA THR A 125 6.88 4.72 17.62
C THR A 125 7.24 5.78 18.65
N SER A 126 6.23 6.43 19.23
CA SER A 126 6.40 7.60 20.10
C SER A 126 6.44 7.25 21.60
N ARG A 127 5.96 6.07 21.99
CA ARG A 127 5.94 5.54 23.35
C ARG A 127 6.33 4.05 23.38
N PRO A 128 7.49 3.67 22.82
CA PRO A 128 7.94 2.28 22.89
C PRO A 128 8.25 1.88 24.33
N SER A 129 7.68 0.77 24.78
CA SER A 129 8.10 0.13 26.04
C SER A 129 9.50 -0.46 25.93
N GLU A 130 9.84 -0.97 24.74
CA GLU A 130 11.09 -1.65 24.45
C GLU A 130 11.67 -1.19 23.11
N THR A 131 12.99 -1.24 22.96
CA THR A 131 13.67 -0.92 21.70
C THR A 131 13.29 -1.89 20.57
N SER A 132 12.96 -3.14 20.90
CA SER A 132 12.41 -4.16 19.98
C SER A 132 11.20 -3.64 19.20
N ASN A 133 10.33 -2.86 19.84
CA ASN A 133 9.13 -2.30 19.23
C ASN A 133 9.44 -1.22 18.18
N LEU A 134 10.48 -0.41 18.41
CA LEU A 134 10.95 0.56 17.40
C LEU A 134 11.49 -0.16 16.17
N HIS A 135 12.27 -1.23 16.38
CA HIS A 135 12.76 -2.06 15.29
C HIS A 135 11.60 -2.70 14.53
N ALA A 136 10.59 -3.24 15.22
CA ALA A 136 9.40 -3.82 14.59
C ALA A 136 8.70 -2.85 13.63
N ALA A 137 8.47 -1.59 14.03
CA ALA A 137 7.87 -0.59 13.15
C ALA A 137 8.73 -0.30 11.89
N SER A 138 10.05 -0.17 12.07
CA SER A 138 10.97 0.05 10.94
C SER A 138 11.03 -1.14 9.98
N HIS A 139 11.10 -2.37 10.51
CA HIS A 139 11.16 -3.59 9.71
C HIS A 139 9.82 -3.83 9.00
N ALA A 140 8.69 -3.54 9.64
CA ALA A 140 7.37 -3.66 9.03
C ALA A 140 7.26 -2.75 7.78
N LEU A 141 7.67 -1.48 7.89
CA LEU A 141 7.65 -0.56 6.75
C LEU A 141 8.58 -1.01 5.62
N ALA A 142 9.79 -1.49 5.95
CA ALA A 142 10.73 -2.01 4.96
C ALA A 142 10.17 -3.25 4.24
N TYR A 143 9.62 -4.20 5.00
CA TYR A 143 8.99 -5.40 4.47
C TYR A 143 7.81 -5.08 3.54
N LEU A 144 6.91 -4.19 3.96
CA LEU A 144 5.72 -3.83 3.19
C LEU A 144 6.07 -3.13 1.87
N ARG A 145 7.11 -2.30 1.86
CA ARG A 145 7.64 -1.70 0.61
C ARG A 145 8.24 -2.76 -0.32
N SER A 146 9.01 -3.69 0.22
CA SER A 146 9.55 -4.81 -0.55
C SER A 146 8.44 -5.68 -1.12
N LEU A 147 7.38 -5.94 -0.33
CA LEU A 147 6.21 -6.71 -0.75
C LEU A 147 5.52 -6.01 -1.92
N LEU A 148 5.17 -4.73 -1.78
CA LEU A 148 4.55 -3.93 -2.84
C LEU A 148 5.40 -3.92 -4.12
N SER A 149 6.71 -3.71 -4.00
CA SER A 149 7.61 -3.69 -5.15
C SER A 149 7.76 -5.05 -5.84
N THR A 150 7.60 -6.15 -5.10
CA THR A 150 7.84 -7.50 -5.63
C THR A 150 6.59 -8.10 -6.26
N THR A 151 5.44 -7.92 -5.63
CA THR A 151 4.19 -8.58 -6.05
C THR A 151 3.18 -7.63 -6.68
N GLY A 152 3.34 -6.32 -6.50
CA GLY A 152 2.29 -5.37 -6.85
C GLY A 152 1.18 -5.32 -5.79
N ALA A 153 0.27 -4.37 -5.95
CA ALA A 153 -0.76 -4.10 -4.96
C ALA A 153 -1.92 -5.09 -5.05
N VAL A 154 -2.29 -5.49 -6.27
CA VAL A 154 -3.40 -6.43 -6.50
C VAL A 154 -3.01 -7.84 -6.10
N ASN A 155 -1.83 -8.33 -6.49
CA ASN A 155 -1.43 -9.70 -6.15
C ASN A 155 -1.13 -9.87 -4.65
N ALA A 156 -0.62 -8.83 -3.96
CA ALA A 156 -0.48 -8.85 -2.50
C ALA A 156 -1.81 -8.74 -1.73
N ASN A 157 -2.92 -8.50 -2.43
CA ASN A 157 -4.25 -8.32 -1.85
C ASN A 157 -4.30 -7.22 -0.77
N PHE A 158 -3.67 -6.06 -1.04
CA PHE A 158 -3.75 -4.91 -0.13
C PHE A 158 -5.19 -4.40 0.06
N ARG A 159 -6.08 -4.65 -0.91
CA ARG A 159 -7.51 -4.35 -0.77
C ARG A 159 -8.13 -4.99 0.47
N ALA A 160 -7.91 -6.30 0.66
CA ALA A 160 -8.43 -6.99 1.84
C ALA A 160 -7.73 -6.53 3.13
N ALA A 161 -6.45 -6.13 3.06
CA ALA A 161 -5.69 -5.68 4.22
C ALA A 161 -6.14 -4.30 4.73
N PHE A 162 -6.59 -3.43 3.83
CA PHE A 162 -7.04 -2.07 4.16
C PHE A 162 -8.56 -1.94 4.23
N ASP A 163 -9.26 -3.06 4.44
CA ASP A 163 -10.69 -3.08 4.62
C ASP A 163 -11.08 -2.64 6.04
N PHE A 164 -11.87 -1.57 6.13
CA PHE A 164 -12.37 -1.02 7.39
C PHE A 164 -13.63 -1.74 7.91
N THR A 165 -14.25 -2.60 7.09
CA THR A 165 -15.59 -3.18 7.36
C THR A 165 -15.57 -4.45 8.20
N SER A 166 -14.42 -5.13 8.31
CA SER A 166 -14.29 -6.47 8.92
C SER A 166 -14.77 -6.58 10.37
N THR A 167 -14.80 -5.47 11.14
CA THR A 167 -15.23 -5.49 12.55
C THR A 167 -16.64 -4.97 12.82
N ALA A 168 -17.29 -4.34 11.83
CA ALA A 168 -18.67 -3.88 11.99
C ALA A 168 -19.65 -5.07 12.02
N SER A 169 -19.36 -6.11 11.23
CA SER A 169 -20.22 -7.30 11.12
C SER A 169 -20.18 -8.17 12.39
N SER A 170 -19.02 -8.36 13.01
CA SER A 170 -18.89 -9.20 14.22
C SER A 170 -19.52 -8.58 15.47
N ARG A 171 -19.56 -7.24 15.56
CA ARG A 171 -20.27 -6.53 16.64
C ARG A 171 -21.79 -6.55 16.46
N ALA A 172 -22.28 -6.56 15.21
CA ALA A 172 -23.71 -6.69 14.93
C ALA A 172 -24.23 -8.13 15.17
N ALA A 173 -23.42 -9.15 14.91
CA ALA A 173 -23.78 -10.56 15.13
C ALA A 173 -23.87 -10.93 16.62
N ASN A 174 -23.01 -10.38 17.48
CA ASN A 174 -23.03 -10.67 18.92
C ASN A 174 -24.10 -9.90 19.73
N GLY A 175 -24.93 -9.08 19.06
CA GLY A 175 -26.00 -8.31 19.71
C GLY A 175 -27.40 -8.92 19.60
N ARG A 176 -27.59 -10.05 18.91
CA ARG A 176 -28.94 -10.63 18.64
C ARG A 176 -29.07 -12.11 19.03
N THR A 177 -28.60 -12.49 20.21
CA THR A 177 -28.94 -13.81 20.79
C THR A 177 -29.57 -13.65 22.18
N THR A 178 -30.73 -13.00 22.24
CA THR A 178 -31.68 -13.27 23.33
C THR A 178 -33.03 -13.69 22.77
N SER A 179 -33.34 -14.96 23.01
CA SER A 179 -34.67 -15.56 23.07
C SER A 179 -35.55 -15.49 21.81
N ARG A 180 -35.62 -16.62 21.09
CA ARG A 180 -36.86 -17.38 20.93
C ARG A 180 -36.58 -18.77 20.34
N HIS A 181 -36.95 -19.78 21.11
CA HIS A 181 -37.09 -21.17 20.68
C HIS A 181 -37.96 -21.30 19.43
N THR A 182 -37.48 -21.98 18.39
CA THR A 182 -38.25 -23.00 17.65
C THR A 182 -37.29 -23.99 16.99
N SER A 183 -37.56 -25.28 17.17
CA SER A 183 -36.87 -26.44 16.62
C SER A 183 -36.99 -26.60 15.10
N SER A 184 -36.10 -27.45 14.56
CA SER A 184 -36.13 -28.21 13.29
C SER A 184 -35.83 -27.46 11.99
N SER A 185 -34.64 -27.67 11.44
CA SER A 185 -34.45 -28.48 10.23
C SER A 185 -32.95 -28.59 9.95
N SER A 186 -32.50 -29.80 9.67
CA SER A 186 -31.20 -30.09 9.10
C SER A 186 -31.05 -29.41 7.74
N SER A 187 -29.91 -28.79 7.53
CA SER A 187 -29.31 -28.60 6.21
C SER A 187 -27.80 -28.49 6.43
N ASP A 188 -27.11 -29.51 5.93
CA ASP A 188 -25.67 -29.53 5.73
C ASP A 188 -25.30 -28.35 4.85
N ASP A 189 -24.59 -27.37 5.42
CA ASP A 189 -23.85 -26.36 4.69
C ASP A 189 -22.41 -26.42 5.23
N ASP A 190 -21.65 -27.39 4.70
CA ASP A 190 -20.21 -27.29 4.58
C ASP A 190 -19.94 -26.17 3.55
N ASP A 191 -19.53 -24.97 3.98
CA ASP A 191 -18.62 -24.10 3.21
C ASP A 191 -18.24 -22.82 3.98
N ASP A 192 -16.92 -22.56 3.98
CA ASP A 192 -16.21 -21.30 4.28
C ASP A 192 -15.78 -20.95 5.73
N ASP A 193 -15.06 -21.87 6.39
CA ASP A 193 -14.27 -21.58 7.62
C ASP A 193 -12.78 -21.24 7.32
N SER A 194 -12.48 -20.70 6.12
CA SER A 194 -11.13 -20.22 5.80
C SER A 194 -10.90 -18.77 6.24
N SER A 195 -11.98 -18.00 6.44
CA SER A 195 -11.90 -16.58 6.79
C SER A 195 -11.69 -16.33 8.30
N SER A 196 -12.18 -17.22 9.17
CA SER A 196 -12.15 -17.06 10.63
C SER A 196 -10.76 -17.36 11.22
N SER A 197 -10.08 -18.39 10.70
CA SER A 197 -8.79 -18.87 11.26
C SER A 197 -7.61 -17.92 11.04
N ASP A 198 -7.69 -16.99 10.10
CA ASP A 198 -6.60 -16.05 9.79
C ASP A 198 -6.74 -14.70 10.50
N ALA A 199 -7.84 -14.48 11.22
CA ALA A 199 -8.06 -13.26 11.98
C ALA A 199 -7.21 -13.31 13.27
N LEU A 200 -6.30 -12.34 13.41
CA LEU A 200 -5.54 -12.16 14.65
C LEU A 200 -6.51 -11.81 15.80
N THR A 201 -6.58 -12.69 16.79
CA THR A 201 -7.51 -12.62 17.93
C THR A 201 -6.93 -11.89 19.14
N GLY A 202 -5.62 -11.64 19.13
CA GLY A 202 -4.87 -11.01 20.19
C GLY A 202 -5.48 -9.71 20.69
N THR A 203 -5.29 -9.43 21.96
CA THR A 203 -5.80 -8.21 22.60
C THR A 203 -5.37 -6.94 21.86
N PHE A 204 -4.14 -6.94 21.33
CA PHE A 204 -3.62 -5.87 20.48
C PHE A 204 -4.32 -5.85 19.12
N ALA A 205 -4.32 -6.95 18.36
CA ALA A 205 -4.93 -6.99 17.03
C ALA A 205 -6.42 -6.63 17.04
N ARG A 206 -7.17 -7.13 18.02
CA ARG A 206 -8.62 -6.89 18.12
C ARG A 206 -9.01 -5.45 18.48
N SER A 207 -8.11 -4.68 19.11
CA SER A 207 -8.44 -3.34 19.64
C SER A 207 -7.60 -2.19 19.07
N GLN A 208 -6.41 -2.50 18.56
CA GLN A 208 -5.41 -1.51 18.15
C GLN A 208 -5.24 -1.40 16.64
N LEU A 209 -5.79 -2.33 15.84
CA LEU A 209 -5.75 -2.24 14.38
C LEU A 209 -6.49 -1.02 13.87
N VAL A 210 -5.81 -0.22 13.04
CA VAL A 210 -6.38 1.01 12.47
C VAL A 210 -7.57 0.68 11.56
N PHE A 211 -7.38 -0.31 10.70
CA PHE A 211 -8.39 -0.85 9.78
C PHE A 211 -9.40 -1.77 10.50
N GLY A 212 -9.03 -2.35 11.64
CA GLY A 212 -9.89 -3.22 12.46
C GLY A 212 -10.86 -2.49 13.38
N GLY A 213 -11.44 -1.36 12.94
CA GLY A 213 -12.51 -0.66 13.67
C GLY A 213 -12.09 0.46 14.61
N ARG A 214 -10.81 0.87 14.62
CA ARG A 214 -10.42 2.12 15.29
C ARG A 214 -10.80 3.35 14.48
N ALA A 215 -10.57 3.31 13.19
CA ALA A 215 -10.99 4.35 12.27
C ALA A 215 -12.25 3.87 11.53
N ALA A 216 -13.17 4.81 11.29
CA ALA A 216 -14.39 4.52 10.54
C ALA A 216 -14.09 4.26 9.05
N ASP A 217 -13.14 5.01 8.50
CA ASP A 217 -12.72 4.97 7.12
C ASP A 217 -11.29 5.51 6.96
N PHE A 218 -10.80 5.49 5.73
CA PHE A 218 -9.49 6.05 5.37
C PHE A 218 -9.35 7.54 5.70
N TRP A 219 -10.41 8.33 5.51
CA TRP A 219 -10.39 9.77 5.73
C TRP A 219 -10.21 10.14 7.21
N ALA A 220 -10.79 9.35 8.12
CA ALA A 220 -10.55 9.49 9.54
C ALA A 220 -9.06 9.27 9.89
N VAL A 221 -8.43 8.25 9.30
CA VAL A 221 -6.99 7.98 9.50
C VAL A 221 -6.14 9.13 8.95
N LEU A 222 -6.48 9.65 7.78
CA LEU A 222 -5.81 10.80 7.18
C LEU A 222 -5.95 12.07 8.05
N GLY A 223 -7.14 12.29 8.63
CA GLY A 223 -7.38 13.36 9.59
C GLY A 223 -6.50 13.24 10.83
N TRP A 224 -6.29 12.04 11.36
CA TRP A 224 -5.36 11.80 12.47
C TRP A 224 -3.91 12.10 12.08
N ALA A 225 -3.51 11.74 10.86
CA ALA A 225 -2.17 12.01 10.34
C ALA A 225 -1.90 13.52 10.25
N PHE A 226 -2.83 14.29 9.68
CA PHE A 226 -2.69 15.74 9.56
C PHE A 226 -2.79 16.47 10.90
N ARG A 227 -3.61 15.98 11.83
CA ARG A 227 -3.56 16.46 13.22
C ARG A 227 -2.17 16.25 13.82
N CYS A 228 -1.53 15.10 13.58
CA CYS A 228 -0.15 14.87 14.01
C CYS A 228 0.85 15.80 13.31
N ALA A 229 0.64 16.14 12.03
CA ALA A 229 1.47 17.12 11.32
C ALA A 229 1.42 18.51 11.98
N ALA A 230 0.22 18.95 12.40
CA ALA A 230 0.00 20.26 13.00
C ALA A 230 0.42 20.33 14.49
N GLU A 231 0.04 19.35 15.29
CA GLU A 231 0.18 19.41 16.76
C GLU A 231 1.38 18.62 17.30
N TYR A 232 1.85 17.59 16.58
CA TYR A 232 2.83 16.63 17.10
C TYR A 232 3.95 16.30 16.09
N PRO A 233 4.90 17.23 15.82
CA PRO A 233 5.96 17.03 14.81
C PRO A 233 6.79 15.76 15.01
N HIS A 234 7.00 15.35 16.28
CA HIS A 234 7.72 14.12 16.62
C HIS A 234 6.98 12.83 16.18
N ARG A 235 5.64 12.87 16.09
CA ARG A 235 4.82 11.77 15.57
C ARG A 235 4.70 11.84 14.06
N TRP A 236 4.68 13.05 13.51
CA TRP A 236 4.56 13.28 12.07
C TRP A 236 5.60 12.52 11.24
N ARG A 237 6.83 12.37 11.73
CA ARG A 237 7.87 11.60 11.01
C ARG A 237 7.44 10.17 10.63
N TYR A 238 6.66 9.51 11.50
CA TYR A 238 6.16 8.15 11.27
C TYR A 238 4.95 8.15 10.34
N TRP A 239 4.01 9.07 10.59
CA TRP A 239 2.84 9.28 9.75
C TRP A 239 3.21 9.65 8.31
N ARG A 240 4.24 10.46 8.10
CA ARG A 240 4.76 10.79 6.77
C ARG A 240 5.25 9.55 6.03
N GLY A 241 5.99 8.67 6.72
CA GLY A 241 6.48 7.41 6.14
C GLY A 241 5.34 6.45 5.79
N TRP A 242 4.35 6.34 6.67
CA TRP A 242 3.14 5.55 6.48
C TRP A 242 2.27 6.09 5.34
N LEU A 243 2.01 7.40 5.29
CA LEU A 243 1.24 8.04 4.22
C LEU A 243 1.91 7.84 2.87
N GLY A 244 3.23 8.05 2.79
CA GLY A 244 3.97 7.80 1.55
C GLY A 244 3.89 6.35 1.10
N PHE A 245 3.82 5.39 2.04
CA PHE A 245 3.59 3.99 1.70
C PHE A 245 2.15 3.74 1.22
N VAL A 246 1.13 4.19 1.96
CA VAL A 246 -0.28 3.95 1.60
C VAL A 246 -0.63 4.60 0.26
N VAL A 247 -0.18 5.83 0.01
CA VAL A 247 -0.35 6.49 -1.29
C VAL A 247 0.31 5.67 -2.40
N GLY A 248 1.54 5.18 -2.19
CA GLY A 248 2.19 4.29 -3.15
C GLY A 248 1.43 2.99 -3.41
N VAL A 249 0.73 2.44 -2.41
CA VAL A 249 -0.16 1.28 -2.60
C VAL A 249 -1.39 1.65 -3.42
N LEU A 250 -2.01 2.81 -3.16
CA LEU A 250 -3.18 3.30 -3.91
C LEU A 250 -2.85 3.53 -5.38
N GLU A 251 -1.71 4.19 -5.65
CA GLU A 251 -1.21 4.43 -7.01
C GLU A 251 -0.92 3.09 -7.72
N ALA A 252 -0.16 2.20 -7.09
CA ALA A 252 0.15 0.89 -7.66
C ALA A 252 -1.10 0.03 -7.93
N ASP A 253 -2.09 0.03 -7.03
CA ASP A 253 -3.36 -0.69 -7.23
C ASP A 253 -4.16 -0.12 -8.40
N PHE A 254 -4.22 1.21 -8.51
CA PHE A 254 -4.91 1.88 -9.60
C PHE A 254 -4.24 1.58 -10.94
N ASP A 255 -2.92 1.79 -11.04
CA ASP A 255 -2.14 1.58 -12.26
C ASP A 255 -2.19 0.12 -12.71
N GLU A 256 -2.03 -0.83 -11.78
CA GLU A 256 -2.09 -2.26 -12.07
C GLU A 256 -3.47 -2.68 -12.60
N ARG A 257 -4.56 -2.19 -12.01
CA ARG A 257 -5.92 -2.49 -12.48
C ARG A 257 -6.25 -1.83 -13.81
N LEU A 258 -5.80 -0.59 -14.00
CA LEU A 258 -5.96 0.13 -15.25
C LEU A 258 -5.23 -0.58 -16.40
N ALA A 259 -3.99 -1.01 -16.17
CA ALA A 259 -3.24 -1.80 -17.14
C ALA A 259 -3.97 -3.09 -17.52
N ARG A 260 -4.48 -3.84 -16.53
CA ARG A 260 -5.29 -5.05 -16.78
C ARG A 260 -6.55 -4.77 -17.60
N ASP A 261 -7.28 -3.69 -17.30
CA ASP A 261 -8.47 -3.28 -18.07
C ASP A 261 -8.11 -2.92 -19.52
N GLN A 262 -7.01 -2.19 -19.74
CA GLN A 262 -6.53 -1.84 -21.07
C GLN A 262 -6.12 -3.06 -21.90
N LEU A 263 -5.45 -4.03 -21.27
CA LEU A 263 -5.10 -5.31 -21.92
C LEU A 263 -6.34 -6.11 -22.33
N MET A 264 -7.34 -6.18 -21.46
CA MET A 264 -8.61 -6.85 -21.77
C MET A 264 -9.38 -6.13 -22.89
N GLY A 265 -9.39 -4.79 -22.87
CA GLY A 265 -10.05 -3.96 -23.89
C GLY A 265 -9.42 -4.06 -25.29
N ARG A 266 -8.11 -4.36 -25.38
CA ARG A 266 -7.44 -4.63 -26.68
C ARG A 266 -7.82 -6.00 -27.28
N GLY A 267 -8.28 -6.95 -26.47
CA GLY A 267 -8.59 -8.32 -26.91
C GLY A 267 -10.05 -8.59 -27.31
N VAL A 268 -11.00 -7.74 -26.89
CA VAL A 268 -12.44 -8.00 -27.05
C VAL A 268 -13.06 -6.97 -28.00
N GLY A 269 -13.44 -7.41 -29.21
CA GLY A 269 -14.23 -6.60 -30.13
C GLY A 269 -15.53 -6.13 -29.48
N ARG A 270 -15.84 -4.83 -29.64
CA ARG A 270 -17.00 -4.08 -29.10
C ARG A 270 -18.30 -4.90 -29.00
N GLY A 271 -18.42 -5.70 -27.95
CA GLY A 271 -19.64 -6.36 -27.52
C GLY A 271 -20.33 -5.52 -26.47
N LYS A 272 -21.66 -5.34 -26.59
CA LYS A 272 -22.47 -4.55 -25.65
C LYS A 272 -22.53 -5.24 -24.28
N SER A 273 -21.69 -4.85 -23.30
CA SER A 273 -22.03 -4.87 -21.86
C SER A 273 -20.91 -4.31 -20.96
N ALA A 274 -21.37 -3.71 -19.86
CA ALA A 274 -20.70 -3.41 -18.59
C ALA A 274 -19.58 -2.36 -18.59
N ARG A 275 -19.40 -1.74 -17.42
CA ARG A 275 -18.59 -0.54 -17.15
C ARG A 275 -17.25 -0.55 -17.92
N PRO A 276 -16.80 0.58 -18.49
CA PRO A 276 -15.60 0.65 -19.33
C PRO A 276 -14.30 0.19 -18.64
N TYR A 277 -14.31 0.11 -17.29
CA TYR A 277 -13.17 -0.30 -16.47
C TYR A 277 -13.65 -1.24 -15.33
N PRO A 278 -13.85 -2.54 -15.61
CA PRO A 278 -14.36 -3.48 -14.62
C PRO A 278 -13.37 -3.74 -13.47
N MET A 279 -12.07 -3.82 -13.73
CA MET A 279 -11.06 -4.06 -12.67
C MET A 279 -10.89 -2.84 -11.78
N LEU A 280 -10.98 -1.65 -12.37
CA LEU A 280 -10.89 -0.37 -11.66
C LEU A 280 -12.03 -0.16 -10.66
N GLY A 281 -13.20 -0.77 -10.90
CA GLY A 281 -14.30 -0.79 -9.92
C GLY A 281 -13.94 -1.48 -8.60
N GLY A 282 -12.91 -2.33 -8.59
CA GLY A 282 -12.35 -2.94 -7.39
C GLY A 282 -11.13 -2.23 -6.84
N SER A 283 -10.78 -1.04 -7.33
CA SER A 283 -9.62 -0.30 -6.83
C SER A 283 -9.84 0.18 -5.39
N LEU A 284 -8.74 0.29 -4.63
CA LEU A 284 -8.71 0.94 -3.34
C LEU A 284 -9.14 2.43 -3.39
N VAL A 285 -9.01 3.09 -4.54
CA VAL A 285 -9.37 4.51 -4.72
C VAL A 285 -10.86 4.71 -4.98
N VAL A 286 -11.52 3.73 -5.59
CA VAL A 286 -12.93 3.81 -6.05
C VAL A 286 -13.89 3.18 -5.02
N GLY A 287 -13.36 2.50 -4.01
CA GLY A 287 -14.09 1.73 -3.00
C GLY A 287 -14.79 2.55 -1.93
#